data_AF-A0A0M7CHU8-F1
#
_entry.id   AF-A0A0M7CHU8-F1
#
_cell.length_a   1.000
_cell.length_b   1.000
_cell.length_c   1.000
_cell.angle_alpha   90.00
_cell.angle_beta   90.00
_cell.angle_gamma   90.00
#
_symmetry.space_group_name_H-M   'P 1'
#
loop_
_entity.id
_entity.type
_entity.pdbx_description
1 polymer ?
#
loop_
_entity_poly.entity_id
_entity_poly.type
_entity_poly.pdbx_seq_one_letter_code
_entity_poly.pdbx_strand_id
1 'polypeptide(L)'
;MTSTYLTHARVVLLDRVLEDSAVLIEDGVIAAIAPDGARAAHEIDLRGLTLVPGLIDLHCDAIEKEAEPRSKVLFPLDFAVAQVDRRNAAAGITTPYHALSFANSDLGVRNNETAAQVVRGVRAFRQHSLVDNRVHCRYEVTDATSVPVLQQLMDEGAVDLLSVMDHSPGQGQFKTLESYLQYMIGNHAMSREQAEEAAHAKTRAKDGAVQRVETLLAHARGLGIPTASHDDDSIHRIATMRNLGVAMSEFPITLDTARAAVSCGLPTILGAPNVLRGKSQSGSMRAIDAIRAGVASCLCSDYQPSTLIAAAFAVAAQTELTLPQALALVTANPADACGLSDRGRIAVGQRADLVAVAQVGALPLISYTWSAGRLVFSTHYPSARLPAPAAEARGLVAA
;
A
#
# COMPACT_ATOMS: atom_id res chain seq x y z
N MET A 1 -6.10 31.31 8.62
CA MET A 1 -4.91 30.45 8.72
C MET A 1 -5.22 29.37 9.73
N THR A 2 -5.18 28.12 9.30
CA THR A 2 -5.29 26.97 10.20
C THR A 2 -3.88 26.59 10.62
N SER A 3 -3.54 26.76 11.89
CA SER A 3 -2.25 26.33 12.44
C SER A 3 -2.46 25.30 13.54
N THR A 4 -1.65 24.24 13.51
CA THR A 4 -1.66 23.17 14.51
C THR A 4 -0.23 22.89 14.94
N TYR A 5 0.00 22.87 16.25
CA TYR A 5 1.30 22.57 16.83
C TYR A 5 1.26 21.21 17.52
N LEU A 6 2.03 20.26 17.00
CA LEU A 6 2.15 18.91 17.54
C LEU A 6 3.38 18.89 18.45
N THR A 7 3.21 18.70 19.76
CA THR A 7 4.28 18.84 20.75
C THR A 7 4.64 17.52 21.42
N HIS A 8 5.83 17.43 22.00
CA HIS A 8 6.31 16.29 22.80
C HIS A 8 6.32 14.92 22.10
N ALA A 9 6.35 14.91 20.77
CA ALA A 9 6.39 13.69 19.98
C ALA A 9 7.81 13.15 19.87
N ARG A 10 7.94 11.83 19.73
CA ARG A 10 9.12 11.22 19.12
C ARG A 10 9.00 11.33 17.59
N VAL A 11 9.68 12.27 16.96
CA VAL A 11 9.50 12.60 15.53
C VAL A 11 10.50 11.84 14.67
N VAL A 12 10.01 11.04 13.73
CA VAL A 12 10.86 10.28 12.81
C VAL A 12 11.03 11.04 11.50
N LEU A 13 12.25 11.57 11.29
CA LEU A 13 12.68 12.15 10.02
C LEU A 13 13.27 11.06 9.12
N LEU A 14 13.63 11.42 7.89
CA LEU A 14 14.15 10.46 6.90
C LEU A 14 15.48 9.81 7.33
N ASP A 15 16.32 10.57 8.03
CA ASP A 15 17.70 10.20 8.38
C ASP A 15 17.92 9.96 9.88
N ARG A 16 17.01 10.46 10.73
CA ARG A 16 17.18 10.44 12.19
C ARG A 16 15.84 10.50 12.93
N VAL A 17 15.91 10.28 14.24
CA VAL A 17 14.77 10.45 15.15
C VAL A 17 15.07 11.60 16.11
N LEU A 18 14.09 12.48 16.32
CA LEU A 18 14.12 13.54 17.33
C LEU A 18 13.26 13.11 18.52
N GLU A 19 13.85 13.09 19.71
CA GLU A 19 13.15 12.78 20.95
C GLU A 19 12.55 14.07 21.55
N ASP A 20 11.36 13.98 22.15
CA ASP A 20 10.62 15.10 22.78
C ASP A 20 10.61 16.38 21.91
N SER A 21 10.21 16.22 20.65
CA SER A 21 10.26 17.27 19.64
C SER A 21 8.86 17.70 19.21
N ALA A 22 8.80 18.66 18.28
CA ALA A 22 7.55 19.27 17.85
C ALA A 22 7.52 19.56 16.36
N VAL A 23 6.32 19.62 15.79
CA VAL A 23 6.08 19.95 14.38
C VAL A 23 4.97 21.00 14.31
N LEU A 24 5.24 22.10 13.61
CA LEU A 24 4.25 23.14 13.31
C LEU A 24 3.68 22.90 11.92
N ILE A 25 2.35 22.83 11.86
CA ILE A 25 1.57 22.76 10.62
C ILE A 25 0.91 24.11 10.41
N GLU A 26 1.04 24.68 9.21
CA GLU A 26 0.32 25.87 8.79
C GLU A 26 -0.27 25.64 7.41
N ASP A 27 -1.55 25.93 7.23
CA ASP A 27 -2.26 25.88 5.94
C ASP A 27 -2.01 24.58 5.15
N GLY A 28 -1.97 23.46 5.87
CA GLY A 28 -1.83 22.11 5.31
C GLY A 28 -0.41 21.65 5.00
N VAL A 29 0.60 22.46 5.31
CA VAL A 29 2.03 22.13 5.12
C VAL A 29 2.79 22.12 6.45
N ILE A 30 3.90 21.39 6.48
CA ILE A 30 4.85 21.39 7.59
C ILE A 30 5.64 22.71 7.50
N ALA A 31 5.33 23.66 8.39
CA ALA A 31 5.95 24.97 8.42
C ALA A 31 7.30 24.96 9.14
N ALA A 32 7.41 24.17 10.22
CA ALA A 32 8.64 24.05 11.00
C ALA A 32 8.74 22.70 11.71
N ILE A 33 9.98 22.26 11.96
CA ILE A 33 10.33 21.08 12.75
C ILE A 33 11.22 21.55 13.90
N ALA A 34 10.90 21.13 15.12
CA ALA A 34 11.50 21.61 16.36
C ALA A 34 11.57 23.14 16.48
N PRO A 35 10.46 23.90 16.23
CA PRO A 35 10.49 25.35 16.39
C PRO A 35 10.63 25.73 17.88
N ASP A 36 11.43 26.75 18.17
CA ASP A 36 11.57 27.30 19.52
C ASP A 36 10.29 28.06 19.93
N GLY A 37 9.39 27.40 20.67
CA GLY A 37 8.25 28.05 21.31
C GLY A 37 7.18 28.59 20.35
N ALA A 38 6.89 27.86 19.26
CA ALA A 38 5.81 28.21 18.35
C ALA A 38 4.45 28.31 19.07
N ARG A 39 3.57 29.18 18.57
CA ARG A 39 2.18 29.29 19.00
C ARG A 39 1.27 29.00 17.81
N ALA A 40 0.30 28.13 18.00
CA ALA A 40 -0.68 27.79 16.99
C ALA A 40 -2.10 27.91 17.54
N ALA A 41 -3.09 27.94 16.66
CA ALA A 41 -4.50 27.97 17.05
C ALA A 41 -4.92 26.68 17.80
N HIS A 42 -4.29 25.55 17.45
CA HIS A 42 -4.47 24.27 18.11
C HIS A 42 -3.13 23.71 18.54
N GLU A 43 -3.07 23.18 19.76
CA GLU A 43 -1.92 22.44 20.27
C GLU A 43 -2.35 21.03 20.65
N ILE A 44 -1.58 20.03 20.24
CA ILE A 44 -1.84 18.61 20.52
C ILE A 44 -0.57 18.02 21.13
N ASP A 45 -0.65 17.64 22.40
CA ASP A 45 0.41 16.92 23.11
C ASP A 45 0.44 15.46 22.63
N LEU A 46 1.57 15.07 22.04
CA LEU A 46 1.83 13.72 21.51
C LEU A 46 2.81 12.93 22.39
N ARG A 47 2.95 13.28 23.67
CA ARG A 47 3.82 12.58 24.62
C ARG A 47 3.54 11.08 24.62
N GLY A 48 4.62 10.31 24.47
CA GLY A 48 4.56 8.85 24.39
C GLY A 48 4.14 8.30 23.02
N LEU A 49 3.90 9.16 22.04
CA LEU A 49 3.60 8.77 20.66
C LEU A 49 4.80 9.02 19.75
N THR A 50 4.93 8.18 18.73
CA THR A 50 5.90 8.36 17.64
C THR A 50 5.20 9.01 16.44
N LEU A 51 5.64 10.19 16.04
CA LEU A 51 5.14 10.90 14.86
C LEU A 51 5.94 10.47 13.63
N VAL A 52 5.27 9.97 12.60
CA VAL A 52 5.84 9.48 11.35
C VAL A 52 5.15 10.14 10.14
N PRO A 53 5.75 10.14 8.94
CA PRO A 53 5.04 10.57 7.73
C PRO A 53 3.79 9.71 7.51
N GLY A 54 2.76 10.30 6.91
CA GLY A 54 1.56 9.59 6.49
C GLY A 54 1.89 8.45 5.53
N LEU A 55 1.25 7.30 5.72
CA LEU A 55 1.59 6.10 4.96
C LEU A 55 1.04 6.19 3.53
N ILE A 56 1.82 5.67 2.60
CA ILE A 56 1.48 5.60 1.17
C ILE A 56 1.43 4.13 0.80
N ASP A 57 0.26 3.70 0.35
CA ASP A 57 0.00 2.30 0.04
C ASP A 57 -0.24 2.13 -1.44
N LEU A 58 0.70 1.51 -2.16
CA LEU A 58 0.63 1.37 -3.62
C LEU A 58 -0.31 0.27 -4.10
N HIS A 59 -0.76 -0.61 -3.20
CA HIS A 59 -1.68 -1.69 -3.53
C HIS A 59 -2.51 -2.12 -2.34
N CYS A 60 -3.82 -1.93 -2.44
CA CYS A 60 -4.79 -2.55 -1.57
C CYS A 60 -6.06 -2.97 -2.31
N ASP A 61 -6.47 -4.23 -2.20
CA ASP A 61 -7.72 -4.75 -2.77
C ASP A 61 -8.93 -4.61 -1.82
N ALA A 62 -8.75 -3.96 -0.66
CA ALA A 62 -9.79 -3.88 0.38
C ALA A 62 -11.10 -3.23 -0.09
N ILE A 63 -11.06 -2.33 -1.08
CA ILE A 63 -12.27 -1.72 -1.66
C ILE A 63 -13.19 -2.77 -2.31
N GLU A 64 -12.62 -3.84 -2.90
CA GLU A 64 -13.41 -4.95 -3.45
C GLU A 64 -14.20 -5.66 -2.34
N LYS A 65 -13.64 -5.74 -1.12
CA LYS A 65 -14.31 -6.33 0.05
C LYS A 65 -15.36 -5.42 0.67
N GLU A 66 -15.25 -4.11 0.52
CA GLU A 66 -16.31 -3.18 0.93
C GLU A 66 -17.47 -3.19 -0.08
N ALA A 67 -17.16 -3.33 -1.38
CA ALA A 67 -18.16 -3.42 -2.46
C ALA A 67 -18.85 -4.79 -2.51
N GLU A 68 -18.13 -5.87 -2.28
CA GLU A 68 -18.62 -7.25 -2.29
C GLU A 68 -18.19 -7.98 -0.99
N PRO A 69 -18.75 -7.60 0.18
CA PRO A 69 -18.37 -8.20 1.47
C PRO A 69 -18.70 -9.70 1.57
N ARG A 70 -19.64 -10.17 0.73
CA ARG A 70 -19.92 -11.57 0.50
C ARG A 70 -19.97 -11.82 -1.00
N SER A 71 -19.46 -12.98 -1.42
CA SER A 71 -19.48 -13.36 -2.83
C SER A 71 -20.88 -13.21 -3.42
N LYS A 72 -20.98 -12.53 -4.57
CA LYS A 72 -22.18 -12.21 -5.34
C LYS A 72 -23.17 -11.25 -4.65
N VAL A 73 -22.76 -10.56 -3.59
CA VAL A 73 -23.58 -9.56 -2.89
C VAL A 73 -22.93 -8.19 -3.03
N LEU A 74 -23.37 -7.43 -4.03
CA LEU A 74 -22.87 -6.09 -4.31
C LEU A 74 -23.57 -5.05 -3.42
N PHE A 75 -22.78 -4.26 -2.70
CA PHE A 75 -23.22 -3.07 -1.97
C PHE A 75 -23.15 -1.83 -2.86
N PRO A 76 -23.87 -0.75 -2.51
CA PRO A 76 -23.73 0.53 -3.19
C PRO A 76 -22.26 0.98 -3.22
N LEU A 77 -21.72 1.25 -4.41
CA LEU A 77 -20.29 1.54 -4.60
C LEU A 77 -19.86 2.85 -3.94
N ASP A 78 -20.74 3.84 -3.89
CA ASP A 78 -20.54 5.10 -3.18
C ASP A 78 -20.35 4.88 -1.66
N PHE A 79 -21.16 4.00 -1.07
CA PHE A 79 -21.00 3.57 0.31
C PHE A 79 -19.67 2.85 0.52
N ALA A 80 -19.32 1.90 -0.35
CA ALA A 80 -18.04 1.17 -0.27
C ALA A 80 -16.82 2.09 -0.33
N VAL A 81 -16.83 3.08 -1.24
CA VAL A 81 -15.79 4.11 -1.37
C VAL A 81 -15.67 4.94 -0.08
N ALA A 82 -16.80 5.37 0.50
CA ALA A 82 -16.78 6.12 1.75
C ALA A 82 -16.25 5.31 2.94
N GLN A 83 -16.58 4.01 3.01
CA GLN A 83 -16.09 3.14 4.09
C GLN A 83 -14.59 2.86 3.97
N VAL A 84 -14.08 2.60 2.75
CA VAL A 84 -12.65 2.32 2.56
C VAL A 84 -11.80 3.57 2.84
N ASP A 85 -12.27 4.78 2.50
CA ASP A 85 -11.62 6.05 2.85
C ASP A 85 -11.44 6.20 4.36
N ARG A 86 -12.50 5.95 5.14
CA ARG A 86 -12.44 5.95 6.60
C ARG A 86 -11.52 4.87 7.16
N ARG A 87 -11.53 3.67 6.57
CA ARG A 87 -10.66 2.56 6.97
C ARG A 87 -9.18 2.89 6.75
N ASN A 88 -8.85 3.54 5.65
CA ASN A 88 -7.48 3.99 5.35
C ASN A 88 -7.03 5.09 6.33
N ALA A 89 -7.88 6.08 6.60
CA ALA A 89 -7.59 7.11 7.61
C ALA A 89 -7.30 6.50 9.00
N ALA A 90 -8.09 5.51 9.41
CA ALA A 90 -7.89 4.78 10.68
C ALA A 90 -6.63 3.90 10.69
N ALA A 91 -6.17 3.45 9.51
CA ALA A 91 -4.93 2.68 9.35
C ALA A 91 -3.68 3.57 9.21
N GLY A 92 -3.83 4.90 9.23
CA GLY A 92 -2.72 5.85 9.04
C GLY A 92 -2.29 6.02 7.58
N ILE A 93 -3.06 5.50 6.63
CA ILE A 93 -2.77 5.60 5.20
C ILE A 93 -3.38 6.90 4.68
N THR A 94 -2.53 7.89 4.37
CA THR A 94 -2.94 9.22 3.89
C THR A 94 -3.01 9.29 2.36
N THR A 95 -2.38 8.33 1.67
CA THR A 95 -2.42 8.22 0.19
C THR A 95 -2.57 6.74 -0.22
N PRO A 96 -3.79 6.17 -0.18
CA PRO A 96 -4.05 4.81 -0.64
C PRO A 96 -4.21 4.74 -2.16
N TYR A 97 -3.60 3.75 -2.79
CA TYR A 97 -3.87 3.34 -4.18
C TYR A 97 -4.78 2.11 -4.16
N HIS A 98 -6.04 2.33 -4.50
CA HIS A 98 -7.05 1.28 -4.60
C HIS A 98 -6.75 0.39 -5.81
N ALA A 99 -6.36 -0.86 -5.54
CA ALA A 99 -5.96 -1.82 -6.55
C ALA A 99 -7.21 -2.52 -7.12
N LEU A 100 -7.54 -2.22 -8.38
CA LEU A 100 -8.75 -2.71 -9.05
C LEU A 100 -8.39 -3.55 -10.28
N SER A 101 -8.89 -4.79 -10.32
CA SER A 101 -8.62 -5.73 -11.40
C SER A 101 -9.52 -5.51 -12.62
N PHE A 102 -8.91 -5.36 -13.79
CA PHE A 102 -9.56 -5.31 -15.10
C PHE A 102 -9.31 -6.62 -15.84
N ALA A 103 -10.17 -7.60 -15.56
CA ALA A 103 -10.10 -8.96 -16.07
C ALA A 103 -11.51 -9.51 -16.30
N ASN A 104 -12.17 -9.13 -17.39
CA ASN A 104 -13.59 -9.41 -17.63
C ASN A 104 -14.01 -10.90 -17.56
N SER A 105 -13.05 -11.81 -17.73
CA SER A 105 -13.26 -13.26 -17.60
C SER A 105 -13.41 -13.76 -16.15
N ASP A 106 -13.10 -12.91 -15.17
CA ASP A 106 -13.07 -13.28 -13.76
C ASP A 106 -14.43 -13.00 -13.07
N LEU A 107 -14.76 -13.79 -12.06
CA LEU A 107 -16.05 -13.69 -11.34
C LEU A 107 -16.04 -12.56 -10.30
N GLY A 108 -17.19 -11.88 -10.12
CA GLY A 108 -17.44 -10.89 -9.05
C GLY A 108 -17.29 -9.43 -9.52
N VAL A 109 -16.88 -8.54 -8.62
CA VAL A 109 -16.56 -7.12 -8.91
C VAL A 109 -15.41 -6.92 -9.91
N ARG A 110 -14.69 -7.99 -10.25
CA ARG A 110 -13.53 -8.01 -11.16
C ARG A 110 -13.91 -8.04 -12.65
N ASN A 111 -15.05 -7.46 -13.00
CA ASN A 111 -15.41 -7.22 -14.40
C ASN A 111 -15.16 -5.75 -14.76
N ASN A 112 -14.94 -5.47 -16.05
CA ASN A 112 -14.49 -4.16 -16.49
C ASN A 112 -15.50 -3.04 -16.20
N GLU A 113 -16.80 -3.34 -16.27
CA GLU A 113 -17.84 -2.35 -16.01
C GLU A 113 -17.89 -1.96 -14.52
N THR A 114 -17.94 -2.95 -13.62
CA THR A 114 -17.94 -2.71 -12.18
C THR A 114 -16.64 -2.03 -11.73
N ALA A 115 -15.48 -2.50 -12.20
CA ALA A 115 -14.20 -1.86 -11.90
C ALA A 115 -14.19 -0.38 -12.35
N ALA A 116 -14.66 -0.09 -13.57
CA ALA A 116 -14.76 1.30 -14.05
C ALA A 116 -15.73 2.16 -13.23
N GLN A 117 -16.85 1.59 -12.76
CA GLN A 117 -17.77 2.28 -11.86
C GLN A 117 -17.11 2.61 -10.51
N VAL A 118 -16.33 1.69 -9.94
CA VAL A 118 -15.57 1.95 -8.71
C VAL A 118 -14.51 3.03 -8.93
N VAL A 119 -13.74 2.97 -10.02
CA VAL A 119 -12.75 4.01 -10.37
C VAL A 119 -13.39 5.40 -10.41
N ARG A 120 -14.52 5.53 -11.11
CA ARG A 120 -15.26 6.80 -11.21
C ARG A 120 -15.87 7.20 -9.86
N GLY A 121 -16.32 6.24 -9.05
CA GLY A 121 -16.82 6.46 -7.70
C GLY A 121 -15.75 7.05 -6.77
N VAL A 122 -14.55 6.46 -6.76
CA VAL A 122 -13.39 6.97 -6.00
C VAL A 122 -13.09 8.41 -6.42
N ARG A 123 -13.02 8.66 -7.74
CA ARG A 123 -12.76 10.01 -8.26
C ARG A 123 -13.84 11.01 -7.85
N ALA A 124 -15.11 10.67 -7.97
CA ALA A 124 -16.22 11.55 -7.60
C ALA A 124 -16.24 11.87 -6.10
N PHE A 125 -15.81 10.92 -5.27
CA PHE A 125 -15.77 11.08 -3.81
C PHE A 125 -14.57 11.91 -3.30
N ARG A 126 -13.56 12.21 -4.12
CA ARG A 126 -12.34 12.92 -3.70
C ARG A 126 -12.59 14.21 -2.92
N GLN A 127 -13.61 14.99 -3.31
CA GLN A 127 -13.97 16.23 -2.62
C GLN A 127 -14.47 16.04 -1.18
N HIS A 128 -14.90 14.83 -0.83
CA HIS A 128 -15.39 14.45 0.50
C HIS A 128 -14.41 13.57 1.27
N SER A 129 -13.30 13.18 0.64
CA SER A 129 -12.38 12.19 1.20
C SER A 129 -11.65 12.70 2.44
N LEU A 130 -11.40 11.80 3.38
CA LEU A 130 -10.49 12.01 4.49
C LEU A 130 -9.03 11.98 4.01
N VAL A 131 -8.71 11.06 3.11
CA VAL A 131 -7.35 10.84 2.62
C VAL A 131 -7.25 11.07 1.10
N ASP A 132 -6.04 11.15 0.55
CA ASP A 132 -5.84 11.35 -0.89
C ASP A 132 -6.01 10.00 -1.63
N ASN A 133 -7.25 9.63 -1.93
CA ASN A 133 -7.57 8.37 -2.59
C ASN A 133 -7.11 8.35 -4.06
N ARG A 134 -6.19 7.44 -4.35
CA ARG A 134 -5.59 7.16 -5.67
C ARG A 134 -6.11 5.84 -6.23
N VAL A 135 -6.04 5.68 -7.54
CA VAL A 135 -6.51 4.49 -8.26
C VAL A 135 -5.33 3.76 -8.90
N HIS A 136 -5.19 2.48 -8.59
CA HIS A 136 -4.27 1.56 -9.23
C HIS A 136 -5.06 0.55 -10.07
N CYS A 137 -5.07 0.73 -11.39
CA CYS A 137 -5.70 -0.21 -12.31
C CYS A 137 -4.74 -1.36 -12.63
N ARG A 138 -5.23 -2.59 -12.51
CA ARG A 138 -4.46 -3.81 -12.78
C ARG A 138 -5.01 -4.48 -14.04
N TYR A 139 -4.23 -4.45 -15.12
CA TYR A 139 -4.63 -4.99 -16.43
C TYR A 139 -4.22 -6.46 -16.57
N GLU A 140 -5.19 -7.35 -16.80
CA GLU A 140 -4.92 -8.73 -17.21
C GLU A 140 -4.62 -8.80 -18.71
N VAL A 141 -3.41 -9.25 -19.08
CA VAL A 141 -2.94 -9.23 -20.48
C VAL A 141 -3.80 -10.07 -21.42
N THR A 142 -4.52 -11.07 -20.89
CA THR A 142 -5.44 -11.91 -21.65
C THR A 142 -6.82 -11.27 -21.87
N ASP A 143 -7.13 -10.14 -21.25
CA ASP A 143 -8.39 -9.43 -21.50
C ASP A 143 -8.21 -8.38 -22.61
N ALA A 144 -8.79 -8.65 -23.78
CA ALA A 144 -8.78 -7.66 -24.87
C ALA A 144 -9.80 -6.54 -24.67
N THR A 145 -10.84 -6.78 -23.87
CA THR A 145 -11.99 -5.87 -23.71
C THR A 145 -11.73 -4.74 -22.73
N SER A 146 -10.74 -4.88 -21.84
CA SER A 146 -10.38 -3.85 -20.87
C SER A 146 -9.55 -2.71 -21.45
N VAL A 147 -8.84 -2.93 -22.57
CA VAL A 147 -8.00 -1.91 -23.21
C VAL A 147 -8.76 -0.59 -23.48
N PRO A 148 -9.89 -0.58 -24.21
CA PRO A 148 -10.63 0.67 -24.46
C PRO A 148 -11.15 1.32 -23.18
N VAL A 149 -11.56 0.51 -22.19
CA VAL A 149 -12.06 1.01 -20.90
C VAL A 149 -10.94 1.70 -20.12
N LEU A 150 -9.77 1.08 -20.04
CA LEU A 150 -8.59 1.62 -19.37
C LEU A 150 -8.09 2.89 -20.03
N GLN A 151 -8.01 2.94 -21.37
CA GLN A 151 -7.65 4.15 -22.10
C GLN A 151 -8.60 5.30 -21.78
N GLN A 152 -9.91 5.04 -21.81
CA GLN A 152 -10.89 6.06 -21.44
C GLN A 152 -10.72 6.54 -20.00
N LEU A 153 -10.52 5.65 -19.03
CA LEU A 153 -10.32 6.04 -17.62
C LEU A 153 -9.02 6.83 -17.41
N MET A 154 -7.96 6.50 -18.14
CA MET A 154 -6.70 7.25 -18.13
C MET A 154 -6.90 8.65 -18.72
N ASP A 155 -7.57 8.77 -19.87
CA ASP A 155 -7.87 10.06 -20.51
C ASP A 155 -8.80 10.93 -19.65
N GLU A 156 -9.70 10.30 -18.92
CA GLU A 156 -10.54 10.96 -17.91
C GLU A 156 -9.68 11.53 -16.76
N GLY A 157 -8.45 11.07 -16.54
CA GLY A 157 -7.62 11.43 -15.39
C GLY A 157 -8.03 10.70 -14.10
N ALA A 158 -8.62 9.51 -14.24
CA ALA A 158 -9.14 8.71 -13.12
C ALA A 158 -8.18 7.60 -12.65
N VAL A 159 -7.02 7.46 -13.30
CA VAL A 159 -6.01 6.42 -13.02
C VAL A 159 -4.72 7.08 -12.56
N ASP A 160 -4.17 6.63 -11.43
CA ASP A 160 -2.93 7.16 -10.85
C ASP A 160 -1.77 6.16 -10.93
N LEU A 161 -2.03 4.88 -11.18
CA LEU A 161 -1.06 3.81 -11.38
C LEU A 161 -1.67 2.71 -12.27
N LEU A 162 -0.89 2.17 -13.21
CA LEU A 162 -1.29 1.04 -14.05
C LEU A 162 -0.31 -0.12 -13.89
N SER A 163 -0.79 -1.31 -13.54
CA SER A 163 0.04 -2.53 -13.59
C SER A 163 -0.44 -3.51 -14.65
N VAL A 164 0.49 -4.36 -15.10
CA VAL A 164 0.21 -5.46 -16.04
C VAL A 164 0.40 -6.81 -15.37
N MET A 165 -0.57 -7.69 -15.55
CA MET A 165 -0.68 -9.00 -14.91
C MET A 165 -0.85 -10.11 -15.94
N ASP A 166 -0.22 -11.26 -15.74
CA ASP A 166 -0.47 -12.45 -16.56
C ASP A 166 -0.79 -13.64 -15.66
N HIS A 167 -2.08 -13.97 -15.54
CA HIS A 167 -2.55 -15.13 -14.79
C HIS A 167 -2.75 -16.37 -15.66
N SER A 168 -2.08 -16.44 -16.80
CA SER A 168 -2.13 -17.64 -17.63
C SER A 168 -1.34 -18.79 -17.00
N PRO A 169 -1.78 -20.04 -17.17
CA PRO A 169 -0.98 -21.20 -16.79
C PRO A 169 0.45 -21.16 -17.36
N GLY A 170 1.42 -21.52 -16.52
CA GLY A 170 2.84 -21.51 -16.86
C GLY A 170 3.53 -20.14 -16.76
N GLN A 171 2.89 -19.14 -16.15
CA GLN A 171 3.42 -17.78 -15.97
C GLN A 171 3.18 -17.30 -14.54
N GLY A 172 4.05 -16.40 -14.06
CA GLY A 172 3.85 -15.67 -12.81
C GLY A 172 3.56 -16.60 -11.64
N GLN A 173 2.49 -16.30 -10.90
CA GLN A 173 2.08 -17.11 -9.75
C GLN A 173 1.63 -18.54 -10.11
N PHE A 174 1.20 -18.78 -11.36
CA PHE A 174 0.69 -20.07 -11.82
C PHE A 174 1.73 -20.82 -12.65
N LYS A 175 2.78 -21.34 -12.00
CA LYS A 175 3.89 -22.05 -12.67
C LYS A 175 3.46 -23.28 -13.47
N THR A 176 2.33 -23.90 -13.14
CA THR A 176 1.80 -25.09 -13.82
C THR A 176 0.30 -24.97 -14.03
N LEU A 177 -0.23 -25.71 -15.02
CA LEU A 177 -1.68 -25.86 -15.21
C LEU A 177 -2.35 -26.35 -13.93
N GLU A 178 -1.78 -27.37 -13.27
CA GLU A 178 -2.36 -27.91 -12.04
C GLU A 178 -2.43 -26.86 -10.92
N SER A 179 -1.41 -25.98 -10.76
CA SER A 179 -1.47 -24.89 -9.78
C SER A 179 -2.59 -23.88 -10.08
N TYR A 180 -2.84 -23.60 -11.36
CA TYR A 180 -3.97 -22.78 -11.79
C TYR A 180 -5.31 -23.47 -11.49
N LEU A 181 -5.46 -24.75 -11.85
CA LEU A 181 -6.68 -25.51 -11.60
C LEU A 181 -7.02 -25.56 -10.10
N GLN A 182 -6.04 -25.85 -9.25
CA GLN A 182 -6.22 -25.89 -7.79
C GLN A 182 -6.68 -24.55 -7.24
N TYR A 183 -6.10 -23.44 -7.72
CA TYR A 183 -6.52 -22.10 -7.35
C TYR A 183 -7.96 -21.81 -7.76
N MET A 184 -8.33 -22.09 -9.01
CA MET A 184 -9.69 -21.84 -9.52
C MET A 184 -10.74 -22.68 -8.78
N ILE A 185 -10.44 -23.94 -8.50
CA ILE A 185 -11.33 -24.82 -7.74
C ILE A 185 -11.48 -24.33 -6.30
N GLY A 186 -10.36 -24.00 -5.63
CA GLY A 186 -10.36 -23.61 -4.22
C GLY A 186 -10.95 -22.23 -3.94
N ASN A 187 -10.66 -21.25 -4.79
CA ASN A 187 -10.98 -19.85 -4.54
C ASN A 187 -12.22 -19.37 -5.31
N HIS A 188 -12.54 -19.99 -6.44
CA HIS A 188 -13.67 -19.61 -7.30
C HIS A 188 -14.77 -20.68 -7.36
N ALA A 189 -14.66 -21.75 -6.57
CA ALA A 189 -15.62 -22.85 -6.50
C ALA A 189 -15.98 -23.44 -7.87
N MET A 190 -15.02 -23.44 -8.81
CA MET A 190 -15.19 -24.02 -10.14
C MET A 190 -15.03 -25.55 -10.10
N SER A 191 -15.70 -26.24 -11.01
CA SER A 191 -15.35 -27.64 -11.31
C SER A 191 -14.00 -27.71 -12.02
N ARG A 192 -13.36 -28.89 -12.01
CA ARG A 192 -12.10 -29.10 -12.75
C ARG A 192 -12.24 -28.81 -14.25
N GLU A 193 -13.34 -29.28 -14.86
CA GLU A 193 -13.65 -29.04 -16.27
C GLU A 193 -13.81 -27.55 -16.58
N GLN A 194 -14.52 -26.81 -15.73
CA GLN A 194 -14.66 -25.35 -15.86
C GLN A 194 -13.31 -24.63 -15.75
N ALA A 195 -12.46 -25.07 -14.82
CA ALA A 195 -11.12 -24.51 -14.64
C ALA A 195 -10.19 -24.83 -15.84
N GLU A 196 -10.30 -26.02 -16.42
CA GLU A 196 -9.57 -26.42 -17.64
C GLU A 196 -10.01 -25.60 -18.85
N GLU A 197 -11.31 -25.41 -19.06
CA GLU A 197 -11.82 -24.56 -20.15
C GLU A 197 -11.37 -23.10 -19.98
N ALA A 198 -11.39 -22.57 -18.75
CA ALA A 198 -10.89 -21.22 -18.46
C ALA A 198 -9.38 -21.09 -18.77
N ALA A 199 -8.57 -22.10 -18.44
CA ALA A 199 -7.15 -22.15 -18.78
C ALA A 199 -6.92 -22.14 -20.30
N HIS A 200 -7.69 -22.94 -21.04
CA HIS A 200 -7.63 -22.96 -22.50
C HIS A 200 -8.08 -21.62 -23.12
N ALA A 201 -9.12 -21.00 -22.58
CA ALA A 201 -9.58 -19.68 -23.00
C ALA A 201 -8.49 -18.61 -22.82
N LYS A 202 -7.81 -18.57 -21.66
CA LYS A 202 -6.68 -17.65 -21.43
C LYS A 202 -5.54 -17.89 -22.43
N THR A 203 -5.23 -19.16 -22.73
CA THR A 203 -4.19 -19.51 -23.71
C THR A 203 -4.53 -18.99 -25.10
N ARG A 204 -5.78 -19.16 -25.56
CA ARG A 204 -6.25 -18.61 -26.84
C ARG A 204 -6.23 -17.08 -26.87
N ALA A 205 -6.50 -16.44 -25.73
CA ALA A 205 -6.52 -14.99 -25.60
C ALA A 205 -5.13 -14.33 -25.50
N LYS A 206 -4.05 -15.12 -25.41
CA LYS A 206 -2.67 -14.60 -25.45
C LYS A 206 -2.31 -13.97 -26.79
N ASP A 207 -2.99 -14.35 -27.86
CA ASP A 207 -2.77 -13.75 -29.17
C ASP A 207 -3.02 -12.24 -29.10
N GLY A 208 -2.00 -11.46 -29.49
CA GLY A 208 -2.00 -10.00 -29.41
C GLY A 208 -1.78 -9.39 -28.02
N ALA A 209 -1.52 -10.18 -26.97
CA ALA A 209 -1.32 -9.67 -25.61
C ALA A 209 -0.15 -8.69 -25.51
N VAL A 210 0.98 -8.99 -26.17
CA VAL A 210 2.16 -8.11 -26.22
C VAL A 210 1.81 -6.74 -26.80
N GLN A 211 1.11 -6.70 -27.94
CA GLN A 211 0.71 -5.45 -28.58
C GLN A 211 -0.26 -4.63 -27.71
N ARG A 212 -1.18 -5.29 -26.99
CA ARG A 212 -2.09 -4.62 -26.05
C ARG A 212 -1.32 -4.01 -24.87
N VAL A 213 -0.37 -4.75 -24.30
CA VAL A 213 0.52 -4.26 -23.23
C VAL A 213 1.33 -3.05 -23.70
N GLU A 214 1.98 -3.15 -24.87
CA GLU A 214 2.71 -2.03 -25.48
C GLU A 214 1.84 -0.79 -25.64
N THR A 215 0.62 -0.98 -26.15
CA THR A 215 -0.35 0.10 -26.37
C THR A 215 -0.73 0.78 -25.05
N LEU A 216 -1.09 0.01 -24.02
CA LEU A 216 -1.50 0.56 -22.73
C LEU A 216 -0.34 1.24 -21.99
N LEU A 217 0.85 0.64 -21.96
CA LEU A 217 2.01 1.23 -21.31
C LEU A 217 2.49 2.49 -22.01
N ALA A 218 2.41 2.55 -23.34
CA ALA A 218 2.70 3.77 -24.10
C ALA A 218 1.68 4.88 -23.78
N HIS A 219 0.39 4.54 -23.72
CA HIS A 219 -0.68 5.49 -23.38
C HIS A 219 -0.51 6.05 -21.97
N ALA A 220 -0.32 5.19 -20.97
CA ALA A 220 -0.08 5.57 -19.58
C ALA A 220 1.12 6.53 -19.45
N ARG A 221 2.23 6.22 -20.14
CA ARG A 221 3.43 7.06 -20.15
C ARG A 221 3.19 8.42 -20.79
N GLY A 222 2.40 8.49 -21.87
CA GLY A 222 2.01 9.75 -22.50
C GLY A 222 1.26 10.69 -21.55
N LEU A 223 0.60 10.13 -20.53
CA LEU A 223 -0.14 10.85 -19.50
C LEU A 223 0.65 11.02 -18.19
N GLY A 224 1.90 10.54 -18.12
CA GLY A 224 2.72 10.59 -16.90
C GLY A 224 2.26 9.63 -15.79
N ILE A 225 1.44 8.63 -16.11
CA ILE A 225 0.97 7.64 -15.15
C ILE A 225 2.09 6.61 -14.92
N PRO A 226 2.58 6.41 -13.68
CA PRO A 226 3.57 5.39 -13.38
C PRO A 226 3.00 3.99 -13.67
N THR A 227 3.89 3.05 -14.00
CA THR A 227 3.51 1.69 -14.40
C THR A 227 4.27 0.62 -13.63
N ALA A 228 3.63 -0.54 -13.43
CA ALA A 228 4.23 -1.69 -12.76
C ALA A 228 4.01 -2.99 -13.55
N SER A 229 4.91 -3.96 -13.38
CA SER A 229 4.67 -5.36 -13.74
C SER A 229 4.33 -6.14 -12.48
N HIS A 230 3.42 -7.10 -12.58
CA HIS A 230 3.00 -7.93 -11.44
C HIS A 230 3.54 -9.36 -11.59
N ASP A 231 3.87 -9.97 -10.44
CA ASP A 231 4.29 -11.37 -10.29
C ASP A 231 5.47 -11.76 -11.20
N ASP A 232 6.52 -10.94 -11.23
CA ASP A 232 7.68 -11.23 -12.07
C ASP A 232 8.41 -12.50 -11.64
N ASP A 233 8.46 -13.46 -12.56
CA ASP A 233 8.88 -14.85 -12.34
C ASP A 233 10.26 -15.19 -12.92
N SER A 234 10.83 -14.32 -13.75
CA SER A 234 12.12 -14.52 -14.39
C SER A 234 12.86 -13.21 -14.65
N ILE A 235 14.20 -13.29 -14.69
CA ILE A 235 15.08 -12.17 -15.05
C ILE A 235 14.75 -11.67 -16.46
N HIS A 236 14.40 -12.59 -17.36
CA HIS A 236 13.98 -12.24 -18.72
C HIS A 236 12.71 -11.40 -18.71
N ARG A 237 11.69 -11.77 -17.92
CA ARG A 237 10.46 -10.99 -17.79
C ARG A 237 10.73 -9.58 -17.25
N ILE A 238 11.59 -9.44 -16.24
CA ILE A 238 12.04 -8.12 -15.74
C ILE A 238 12.62 -7.27 -16.87
N ALA A 239 13.55 -7.82 -17.65
CA ALA A 239 14.17 -7.09 -18.77
C ALA A 239 13.13 -6.70 -19.83
N THR A 240 12.22 -7.61 -20.18
CA THR A 240 11.13 -7.35 -21.13
C THR A 240 10.22 -6.22 -20.64
N MET A 241 9.71 -6.31 -19.41
CA MET A 241 8.82 -5.29 -18.85
C MET A 241 9.50 -3.92 -18.72
N ARG A 242 10.77 -3.89 -18.32
CA ARG A 242 11.57 -2.66 -18.32
C ARG A 242 11.69 -2.05 -19.71
N ASN A 243 11.94 -2.84 -20.75
CA ASN A 243 12.04 -2.36 -22.12
C ASN A 243 10.70 -1.81 -22.64
N LEU A 244 9.59 -2.40 -22.18
CA LEU A 244 8.23 -1.89 -22.40
C LEU A 244 7.93 -0.63 -21.56
N GLY A 245 8.85 -0.22 -20.70
CA GLY A 245 8.84 0.99 -19.87
C GLY A 245 7.97 0.91 -18.64
N VAL A 246 7.84 -0.29 -18.07
CA VAL A 246 7.44 -0.48 -16.68
C VAL A 246 8.42 0.26 -15.76
N ALA A 247 7.90 0.95 -14.75
CA ALA A 247 8.69 1.71 -13.79
C ALA A 247 8.95 0.96 -12.47
N MET A 248 8.20 -0.11 -12.15
CA MET A 248 8.28 -0.83 -10.88
C MET A 248 7.99 -2.33 -11.05
N SER A 249 8.51 -3.18 -10.17
CA SER A 249 8.20 -4.61 -10.13
C SER A 249 7.40 -4.95 -8.86
N GLU A 250 6.19 -5.42 -9.06
CA GLU A 250 5.23 -5.72 -8.01
C GLU A 250 5.18 -7.22 -7.73
N PHE A 251 5.34 -7.60 -6.46
CA PHE A 251 5.37 -8.99 -6.00
C PHE A 251 6.31 -9.93 -6.79
N PRO A 252 7.60 -9.58 -7.00
CA PRO A 252 8.53 -10.51 -7.64
C PRO A 252 8.58 -11.83 -6.86
N ILE A 253 8.43 -12.94 -7.58
CA ILE A 253 8.15 -14.26 -6.98
C ILE A 253 9.37 -14.86 -6.28
N THR A 254 10.57 -14.51 -6.73
CA THR A 254 11.83 -15.07 -6.26
C THR A 254 12.83 -13.98 -5.88
N LEU A 255 13.84 -14.35 -5.08
CA LEU A 255 14.89 -13.42 -4.72
C LEU A 255 15.73 -12.98 -5.91
N ASP A 256 15.95 -13.88 -6.88
CA ASP A 256 16.71 -13.57 -8.09
C ASP A 256 15.95 -12.60 -8.99
N THR A 257 14.63 -12.70 -9.07
CA THR A 257 13.80 -11.73 -9.83
C THR A 257 13.76 -10.37 -9.15
N ALA A 258 13.65 -10.32 -7.81
CA ALA A 258 13.73 -9.07 -7.07
C ALA A 258 15.11 -8.40 -7.20
N ARG A 259 16.20 -9.18 -7.14
CA ARG A 259 17.57 -8.69 -7.41
C ARG A 259 17.71 -8.13 -8.82
N ALA A 260 17.19 -8.84 -9.82
CA ALA A 260 17.21 -8.36 -11.19
C ALA A 260 16.45 -7.03 -11.33
N ALA A 261 15.25 -6.92 -10.76
CA ALA A 261 14.44 -5.70 -10.76
C ALA A 261 15.23 -4.50 -10.19
N VAL A 262 15.78 -4.64 -8.99
CA VAL A 262 16.54 -3.55 -8.36
C VAL A 262 17.81 -3.23 -9.14
N SER A 263 18.54 -4.23 -9.66
CA SER A 263 19.76 -4.02 -10.46
C SER A 263 19.52 -3.23 -11.75
N CYS A 264 18.28 -3.28 -12.26
CA CYS A 264 17.87 -2.52 -13.44
C CYS A 264 17.12 -1.21 -13.11
N GLY A 265 17.11 -0.82 -11.83
CA GLY A 265 16.51 0.43 -11.36
C GLY A 265 15.00 0.40 -11.17
N LEU A 266 14.38 -0.79 -11.15
CA LEU A 266 12.96 -0.94 -10.83
C LEU A 266 12.83 -1.16 -9.31
N PRO A 267 12.19 -0.24 -8.56
CA PRO A 267 11.83 -0.51 -7.18
C PRO A 267 10.86 -1.68 -7.12
N THR A 268 11.00 -2.48 -6.07
CA THR A 268 10.19 -3.67 -5.81
C THR A 268 9.13 -3.40 -4.74
N ILE A 269 7.93 -3.92 -4.94
CA ILE A 269 6.81 -3.79 -3.99
C ILE A 269 6.46 -5.16 -3.43
N LEU A 270 6.37 -5.29 -2.11
CA LEU A 270 6.05 -6.55 -1.41
C LEU A 270 4.96 -6.35 -0.37
N GLY A 271 4.18 -7.40 -0.07
CA GLY A 271 3.07 -7.29 0.87
C GLY A 271 3.53 -7.16 2.33
N ALA A 272 3.10 -6.13 3.03
CA ALA A 272 3.24 -5.97 4.48
C ALA A 272 2.67 -7.18 5.29
N PRO A 273 1.54 -7.82 4.91
CA PRO A 273 1.07 -9.01 5.61
C PRO A 273 2.09 -10.17 5.64
N ASN A 274 2.97 -10.28 4.63
CA ASN A 274 4.02 -11.30 4.59
C ASN A 274 5.02 -11.14 5.73
N VAL A 275 5.37 -9.90 6.08
CA VAL A 275 6.30 -9.58 7.18
C VAL A 275 5.70 -10.10 8.49
N LEU A 276 4.44 -9.77 8.77
CA LEU A 276 3.79 -10.12 10.04
C LEU A 276 3.47 -11.60 10.16
N ARG A 277 3.09 -12.26 9.06
CA ARG A 277 2.80 -13.70 9.05
C ARG A 277 4.06 -14.56 9.04
N GLY A 278 5.20 -13.97 8.69
CA GLY A 278 6.47 -14.67 8.48
C GLY A 278 6.45 -15.65 7.30
N LYS A 279 5.43 -15.62 6.44
CA LYS A 279 5.27 -16.49 5.26
C LYS A 279 4.46 -15.79 4.15
N SER A 280 4.70 -16.20 2.90
CA SER A 280 3.89 -15.78 1.75
C SER A 280 2.58 -16.54 1.66
N GLN A 281 1.53 -15.87 1.18
CA GLN A 281 0.23 -16.49 0.93
C GLN A 281 0.33 -17.56 -0.17
N SER A 282 1.09 -17.28 -1.25
CA SER A 282 1.25 -18.15 -2.42
C SER A 282 2.45 -19.11 -2.32
N GLY A 283 3.19 -19.10 -1.20
CA GLY A 283 4.43 -19.87 -1.06
C GLY A 283 5.64 -19.29 -1.81
N SER A 284 5.50 -18.07 -2.34
CA SER A 284 6.57 -17.28 -2.96
C SER A 284 7.59 -16.78 -1.94
N MET A 285 8.60 -16.03 -2.42
CA MET A 285 9.60 -15.38 -1.56
C MET A 285 8.95 -14.62 -0.39
N ARG A 286 9.54 -14.74 0.81
CA ARG A 286 9.10 -14.01 1.99
C ARG A 286 9.60 -12.57 1.93
N ALA A 287 8.73 -11.61 2.26
CA ALA A 287 9.10 -10.19 2.26
C ALA A 287 10.34 -9.89 3.13
N ILE A 288 10.47 -10.54 4.29
CA ILE A 288 11.61 -10.34 5.20
C ILE A 288 12.95 -10.76 4.59
N ASP A 289 12.96 -11.76 3.70
CA ASP A 289 14.18 -12.24 3.06
C ASP A 289 14.63 -11.23 1.98
N ALA A 290 13.68 -10.65 1.25
CA ALA A 290 13.96 -9.55 0.31
C ALA A 290 14.47 -8.29 1.00
N ILE A 291 13.90 -7.94 2.16
CA ILE A 291 14.35 -6.79 2.97
C ILE A 291 15.79 -7.00 3.43
N ARG A 292 16.11 -8.18 3.99
CA ARG A 292 17.48 -8.51 4.43
C ARG A 292 18.48 -8.52 3.29
N ALA A 293 18.04 -8.89 2.09
CA ALA A 293 18.87 -8.86 0.89
C ALA A 293 18.98 -7.46 0.25
N GLY A 294 18.32 -6.43 0.80
CA GLY A 294 18.33 -5.08 0.26
C GLY A 294 17.59 -4.92 -1.07
N VAL A 295 16.64 -5.82 -1.36
CA VAL A 295 15.88 -5.83 -2.63
C VAL A 295 14.38 -5.68 -2.44
N ALA A 296 13.94 -5.14 -1.30
CA ALA A 296 12.59 -4.67 -1.05
C ALA A 296 12.60 -3.14 -1.01
N SER A 297 11.97 -2.49 -1.98
CA SER A 297 11.94 -1.01 -2.04
C SER A 297 10.72 -0.43 -1.32
N CYS A 298 9.57 -1.06 -1.47
CA CYS A 298 8.30 -0.63 -0.90
C CYS A 298 7.57 -1.81 -0.24
N LEU A 299 6.75 -1.52 0.75
CA LEU A 299 5.72 -2.42 1.26
C LEU A 299 4.33 -1.87 0.93
N CYS A 300 3.39 -2.76 0.61
CA CYS A 300 1.97 -2.43 0.40
C CYS A 300 1.07 -3.24 1.33
N SER A 301 -0.15 -2.79 1.60
CA SER A 301 -1.03 -3.49 2.54
C SER A 301 -1.69 -4.75 1.95
N ASP A 302 -1.65 -4.89 0.62
CA ASP A 302 -2.15 -6.02 -0.17
C ASP A 302 -3.68 -6.17 -0.02
N TYR A 303 -4.13 -6.76 1.09
CA TYR A 303 -5.55 -6.92 1.41
C TYR A 303 -5.94 -6.42 2.81
N GLN A 304 -4.97 -5.92 3.59
CA GLN A 304 -5.20 -5.52 4.98
C GLN A 304 -4.47 -4.22 5.33
N PRO A 305 -5.13 -3.05 5.20
CA PRO A 305 -4.57 -1.72 5.46
C PRO A 305 -3.78 -1.58 6.76
N SER A 306 -4.29 -2.14 7.86
CA SER A 306 -3.67 -2.01 9.19
C SER A 306 -2.32 -2.72 9.34
N THR A 307 -1.92 -3.55 8.38
CA THR A 307 -0.62 -4.25 8.44
C THR A 307 0.55 -3.34 8.11
N LEU A 308 0.35 -2.22 7.42
CA LEU A 308 1.42 -1.41 6.87
C LEU A 308 2.31 -0.79 7.96
N ILE A 309 1.70 -0.13 8.95
CA ILE A 309 2.43 0.43 10.09
C ILE A 309 3.08 -0.64 10.96
N ALA A 310 2.35 -1.73 11.21
CA ALA A 310 2.83 -2.83 12.02
C ALA A 310 4.03 -3.52 11.36
N ALA A 311 4.01 -3.68 10.03
CA ALA A 311 5.11 -4.24 9.27
C ALA A 311 6.35 -3.33 9.34
N ALA A 312 6.22 -2.02 9.18
CA ALA A 312 7.37 -1.11 9.26
C ALA A 312 8.10 -1.20 10.62
N PHE A 313 7.35 -1.20 11.73
CA PHE A 313 7.92 -1.39 13.07
C PHE A 313 8.48 -2.81 13.28
N ALA A 314 7.81 -3.84 12.76
CA ALA A 314 8.31 -5.21 12.80
C ALA A 314 9.63 -5.36 12.03
N VAL A 315 9.77 -4.70 10.87
CA VAL A 315 11.01 -4.67 10.09
C VAL A 315 12.15 -4.05 10.89
N ALA A 316 11.92 -2.89 11.51
CA ALA A 316 12.91 -2.24 12.37
C ALA A 316 13.32 -3.11 13.58
N ALA A 317 12.42 -3.96 14.08
CA ALA A 317 12.70 -4.85 15.20
C ALA A 317 13.36 -6.19 14.80
N GLN A 318 13.20 -6.65 13.55
CA GLN A 318 13.61 -7.99 13.09
C GLN A 318 14.78 -7.99 12.09
N THR A 319 15.28 -6.80 11.74
CA THR A 319 16.35 -6.58 10.76
C THR A 319 17.30 -5.50 11.26
N GLU A 320 18.39 -5.30 10.51
CA GLU A 320 19.38 -4.25 10.80
C GLU A 320 18.94 -2.84 10.33
N LEU A 321 17.73 -2.70 9.78
CA LEU A 321 17.21 -1.40 9.38
C LEU A 321 16.84 -0.56 10.60
N THR A 322 17.30 0.69 10.60
CA THR A 322 16.80 1.70 11.55
C THR A 322 15.32 1.98 11.33
N LEU A 323 14.64 2.53 12.34
CA LEU A 323 13.23 2.90 12.23
C LEU A 323 12.94 3.86 11.04
N PRO A 324 13.74 4.93 10.79
CA PRO A 324 13.59 5.74 9.58
C PRO A 324 13.65 4.92 8.28
N GLN A 325 14.61 4.01 8.14
CA GLN A 325 14.76 3.18 6.95
C GLN A 325 13.59 2.21 6.77
N ALA A 326 13.09 1.62 7.85
CA ALA A 326 11.95 0.72 7.81
C ALA A 326 10.64 1.46 7.46
N LEU A 327 10.46 2.68 8.00
CA LEU A 327 9.32 3.53 7.65
C LEU A 327 9.39 4.05 6.21
N ALA A 328 10.59 4.27 5.67
CA ALA A 328 10.77 4.69 4.28
C ALA A 328 10.13 3.70 3.30
N LEU A 329 10.12 2.40 3.61
CA LEU A 329 9.45 1.35 2.81
C LEU A 329 7.93 1.60 2.63
N VAL A 330 7.30 2.36 3.51
CA VAL A 330 5.84 2.62 3.51
C VAL A 330 5.50 4.12 3.43
N THR A 331 6.50 4.98 3.20
CA THR A 331 6.35 6.45 3.14
C THR A 331 7.15 7.05 1.99
N ALA A 332 8.43 7.34 2.18
CA ALA A 332 9.29 8.03 1.22
C ALA A 332 9.50 7.24 -0.08
N ASN A 333 9.76 5.93 0.00
CA ASN A 333 10.03 5.10 -1.16
C ASN A 333 8.80 4.95 -2.08
N PRO A 334 7.58 4.65 -1.57
CA PRO A 334 6.40 4.65 -2.43
C PRO A 334 6.03 6.03 -2.97
N ALA A 335 6.30 7.13 -2.22
CA ALA A 335 6.20 8.48 -2.78
C ALA A 335 7.11 8.66 -4.00
N ASP A 336 8.40 8.31 -3.88
CA ASP A 336 9.37 8.47 -4.96
C ASP A 336 9.04 7.58 -6.16
N ALA A 337 8.61 6.34 -5.92
CA ALA A 337 8.25 5.38 -6.97
C ALA A 337 7.05 5.84 -7.82
N CYS A 338 6.15 6.66 -7.23
CA CYS A 338 5.02 7.26 -7.91
C CYS A 338 5.20 8.76 -8.26
N GLY A 339 6.40 9.32 -8.07
CA GLY A 339 6.71 10.71 -8.41
C GLY A 339 6.03 11.76 -7.51
N LEU A 340 5.63 11.40 -6.29
CA LEU A 340 4.99 12.30 -5.33
C LEU A 340 6.04 13.07 -4.52
N SER A 341 6.47 14.24 -5.02
CA SER A 341 7.53 15.04 -4.39
C SER A 341 7.08 15.87 -3.17
N ASP A 342 5.77 16.02 -2.96
CA ASP A 342 5.17 16.89 -1.94
C ASP A 342 4.96 16.21 -0.58
N ARG A 343 5.23 14.89 -0.46
CA ARG A 343 4.88 14.09 0.72
C ARG A 343 5.83 12.92 0.97
N GLY A 344 5.45 12.04 1.91
CA GLY A 344 6.18 10.82 2.27
C GLY A 344 7.33 11.06 3.24
N ARG A 345 7.57 12.31 3.66
CA ARG A 345 8.61 12.66 4.65
C ARG A 345 8.04 13.72 5.62
N ILE A 346 8.68 13.85 6.78
CA ILE A 346 8.47 15.01 7.65
C ILE A 346 9.59 16.01 7.30
N ALA A 347 9.28 16.97 6.44
CA ALA A 347 10.22 18.00 5.99
C ALA A 347 9.50 19.34 5.80
N VAL A 348 10.18 20.44 6.10
CA VAL A 348 9.62 21.79 5.91
C VAL A 348 9.20 22.01 4.46
N GLY A 349 8.02 22.58 4.26
CA GLY A 349 7.41 22.83 2.96
C GLY A 349 6.65 21.64 2.36
N GLN A 350 6.73 20.44 2.95
CA GLN A 350 5.94 19.29 2.50
C GLN A 350 4.50 19.34 3.02
N ARG A 351 3.61 18.67 2.29
CA ARG A 351 2.24 18.39 2.71
C ARG A 351 2.24 17.72 4.08
N ALA A 352 1.44 18.24 5.01
CA ALA A 352 1.34 17.71 6.37
C ALA A 352 0.47 16.45 6.44
N ASP A 353 0.92 15.40 5.75
CA ASP A 353 0.43 14.04 5.91
C ASP A 353 1.23 13.38 7.02
N LEU A 354 0.62 13.19 8.19
CA LEU A 354 1.31 12.78 9.41
C LEU A 354 0.49 11.74 10.15
N VAL A 355 1.18 10.87 10.89
CA VAL A 355 0.56 9.83 11.71
C VAL A 355 1.26 9.78 13.06
N ALA A 356 0.50 9.80 14.14
CA ALA A 356 1.03 9.55 15.48
C ALA A 356 0.66 8.13 15.92
N VAL A 357 1.68 7.36 16.29
CA VAL A 357 1.62 5.94 16.61
C VAL A 357 1.85 5.73 18.10
N ALA A 358 0.91 5.05 18.75
CA ALA A 358 1.05 4.58 20.12
C ALA A 358 1.63 3.16 20.14
N GLN A 359 2.50 2.88 21.11
CA GLN A 359 2.88 1.51 21.44
C GLN A 359 1.87 0.94 22.46
N VAL A 360 1.01 0.04 22.00
CA VAL A 360 -0.04 -0.58 22.83
C VAL A 360 0.29 -2.05 23.03
N GLY A 361 0.85 -2.36 24.20
CA GLY A 361 1.47 -3.67 24.44
C GLY A 361 2.62 -3.90 23.44
N ALA A 362 2.57 -4.99 22.69
CA ALA A 362 3.56 -5.31 21.67
C ALA A 362 3.24 -4.70 20.29
N LEU A 363 2.11 -4.00 20.12
CA LEU A 363 1.64 -3.55 18.81
C LEU A 363 1.75 -2.02 18.64
N PRO A 364 2.31 -1.53 17.53
CA PRO A 364 2.20 -0.14 17.13
C PRO A 364 0.81 0.10 16.53
N LEU A 365 0.03 0.98 17.15
CA LEU A 365 -1.34 1.30 16.71
C LEU A 365 -1.48 2.80 16.43
N ILE A 366 -2.33 3.15 15.47
CA ILE A 366 -2.55 4.53 15.06
C ILE A 366 -3.40 5.25 16.11
N SER A 367 -2.87 6.34 16.67
CA SER A 367 -3.61 7.24 17.55
C SER A 367 -4.17 8.45 16.81
N TYR A 368 -3.42 9.03 15.88
CA TYR A 368 -3.87 10.17 15.10
C TYR A 368 -3.41 10.07 13.64
N THR A 369 -4.23 10.56 12.73
CA THR A 369 -3.89 10.72 11.31
C THR A 369 -4.28 12.11 10.84
N TRP A 370 -3.32 12.81 10.23
CA TRP A 370 -3.52 14.08 9.53
C TRP A 370 -3.30 13.88 8.03
N SER A 371 -4.18 14.49 7.23
CA SER A 371 -4.11 14.50 5.76
C SER A 371 -4.18 15.94 5.30
N ALA A 372 -3.14 16.42 4.61
CA ALA A 372 -2.94 17.85 4.32
C ALA A 372 -3.17 18.75 5.56
N GLY A 373 -2.61 18.37 6.72
CA GLY A 373 -2.72 19.09 7.98
C GLY A 373 -4.08 19.02 8.68
N ARG A 374 -5.11 18.48 8.03
CA ARG A 374 -6.43 18.27 8.65
C ARG A 374 -6.40 17.00 9.49
N LEU A 375 -6.81 17.09 10.75
CA LEU A 375 -7.01 15.91 11.60
C LEU A 375 -8.23 15.12 11.08
N VAL A 376 -7.98 13.90 10.59
CA VAL A 376 -9.02 13.06 9.94
C VAL A 376 -9.36 11.80 10.72
N PHE A 377 -8.49 11.40 11.64
CA PHE A 377 -8.73 10.29 12.56
C PHE A 377 -8.04 10.55 13.90
N SER A 378 -8.71 10.22 14.99
CA SER A 378 -8.14 10.25 16.33
C SER A 378 -8.74 9.15 17.20
N THR A 379 -7.91 8.45 17.97
CA THR A 379 -8.31 7.45 18.96
C THR A 379 -7.37 7.48 20.16
N HIS A 380 -7.87 7.07 21.32
CA HIS A 380 -7.10 7.07 22.56
C HIS A 380 -7.10 5.65 23.14
N TYR A 381 -5.90 5.11 23.35
CA TYR A 381 -5.72 3.81 23.98
C TYR A 381 -5.58 3.98 25.49
N PRO A 382 -6.15 3.08 26.31
CA PRO A 382 -5.94 3.11 27.76
C PRO A 382 -4.45 3.05 28.07
N SER A 383 -3.95 3.93 28.95
CA SER A 383 -2.55 3.85 29.38
C SER A 383 -2.31 2.55 30.12
N ALA A 384 -1.31 1.77 29.69
CA ALA A 384 -0.81 0.68 30.50
C ALA A 384 -0.17 1.30 31.74
N ARG A 385 -0.88 1.34 32.87
CA ARG A 385 -0.22 1.51 34.16
C ARG A 385 0.71 0.32 34.32
N LEU A 386 2.01 0.54 34.14
CA LEU A 386 3.01 -0.41 34.61
C LEU A 386 2.70 -0.65 36.10
N PRO A 387 2.57 -1.90 36.57
CA PRO A 387 2.40 -2.14 38.00
C PRO A 387 3.56 -1.49 38.72
N ALA A 388 3.26 -0.72 39.77
CA ALA A 388 4.27 -0.09 40.61
C ALA A 388 5.27 -1.18 41.06
N PRO A 389 6.59 -0.90 41.08
CA PRO A 389 7.55 -1.85 41.60
C PRO A 389 7.14 -2.23 43.02
N ALA A 390 7.03 -3.52 43.28
CA ALA A 390 6.70 -4.04 44.60
C ALA A 390 7.66 -3.39 45.61
N ALA A 391 7.10 -2.68 46.59
CA ALA A 391 7.89 -2.11 47.67
C ALA A 391 8.74 -3.22 48.28
N GLU A 392 10.06 -3.05 48.23
CA GLU A 392 10.99 -3.91 48.95
C GLU A 392 10.48 -4.06 50.38
N ALA A 393 10.19 -5.29 50.76
CA ALA A 393 9.90 -5.63 52.14
C ALA A 393 11.14 -5.30 52.96
N ARG A 394 11.16 -4.08 53.52
CA ARG A 394 12.13 -3.68 54.55
C ARG A 394 12.03 -4.69 55.67
N GLY A 395 13.15 -5.33 55.94
CA GLY A 395 13.28 -6.37 56.93
C GLY A 395 12.76 -5.94 58.30
N LEU A 396 12.08 -6.87 58.96
CA LEU A 396 12.02 -6.93 60.41
C LEU A 396 13.04 -7.98 60.83
N VAL A 397 14.18 -7.49 61.30
CA VAL A 397 15.09 -8.20 62.21
C VAL A 397 14.66 -7.86 63.63
N ALA A 398 14.85 -8.85 64.53
CA ALA A 398 14.65 -8.88 65.98
C ALA A 398 13.24 -9.35 66.42
N ALA A 399 13.09 -10.34 67.30
CA ALA A 399 14.00 -10.83 68.35
C ALA A 399 14.11 -12.36 68.39
#